data_AF-A0A314XHF7-F1
#
_entry.id   AF-A0A314XHF7-F1
#
_cell.length_a   1.000
_cell.length_b   1.000
_cell.length_c   1.000
_cell.angle_alpha   90.00
_cell.angle_beta   90.00
_cell.angle_gamma   90.00
#
_symmetry.space_group_name_H-M   'P 1'
#
loop_
_entity.id
_entity.type
_entity.pdbx_description
1 polymer ?
#
loop_
_entity_poly.entity_id
_entity_poly.type
_entity_poly.pdbx_seq_one_letter_code
_entity_poly.pdbx_strand_id
1 'polypeptide(L)'
;MSSMTICARFRPLSSKERRDHGDTVCIRCIDAETFLFKDEKDEEFTFSFDKVFYEKSEQAQVYEFLAWPIVKDAVDAINGTIITYGQTGAGKTYSMEGPSILVCDEQKRGLLPRVVEGLFDCIKSSGGTMKHSIKLSMVEIYMEKVRDLFDLSKDNIQIKESKSQGILLNGVTEISVSDPTEALQSLSSGIANRAVGETQMNMASSRSHCIYIFTVHQEVRRDDRLKTGKLILVDLAGSEKVEKTGAEGKVLEEAKTINKSLSVLGNVINALTCGSPGKANHIPFRDSKLTRILQDSLGGNSRTALLCCCSPSPSNALESLSALRFGVRAKHIKMSPRVKCNEDKCAKKQGPASSPIKHESCEIILDKLKERFDAEDVKLLEELFTLNGILFDPCSSEELDSAFEDVTSQTIVSLQQAVEELASTVDELRRENKGLKERLAAAERSHAAGKEAGDNNTSSLVHKLPGILSSFVSWVRSLSSIKLLNCEVN
;
A
#
# COMPACT_ATOMS: atom_id res chain seq x y z
N MET A 1 -9.55 -21.83 2.15
CA MET A 1 -9.06 -20.43 1.99
C MET A 1 -10.27 -19.58 1.65
N SER A 2 -10.49 -18.50 2.39
CA SER A 2 -11.56 -17.55 2.07
C SER A 2 -11.05 -16.53 1.06
N SER A 3 -11.90 -15.99 0.20
CA SER A 3 -11.58 -14.82 -0.61
C SER A 3 -11.80 -13.54 0.18
N MET A 4 -11.17 -12.44 -0.26
CA MET A 4 -11.52 -11.09 0.21
C MET A 4 -12.97 -10.77 -0.18
N THR A 5 -13.74 -10.18 0.74
CA THR A 5 -15.11 -9.71 0.45
C THR A 5 -15.04 -8.38 -0.26
N ILE A 6 -15.61 -8.25 -1.45
CA ILE A 6 -15.60 -7.04 -2.26
C ILE A 6 -17.02 -6.53 -2.40
N CYS A 7 -17.23 -5.27 -2.07
CA CYS A 7 -18.50 -4.57 -2.26
C CYS A 7 -18.29 -3.31 -3.09
N ALA A 8 -19.26 -2.94 -3.91
CA ALA A 8 -19.31 -1.64 -4.57
C ALA A 8 -20.37 -0.76 -3.90
N ARG A 9 -20.09 0.54 -3.74
CA ARG A 9 -21.05 1.51 -3.25
C ARG A 9 -21.11 2.72 -4.16
N PHE A 10 -22.29 2.97 -4.72
CA PHE A 10 -22.61 4.16 -5.50
C PHE A 10 -23.37 5.16 -4.65
N ARG A 11 -22.78 6.33 -4.43
CA ARG A 11 -23.46 7.43 -3.73
C ARG A 11 -24.48 8.14 -4.64
N PRO A 12 -25.42 8.93 -4.09
CA PRO A 12 -26.22 9.85 -4.89
C PRO A 12 -25.36 10.83 -5.70
N LEU A 13 -25.90 11.34 -6.81
CA LEU A 13 -25.29 12.45 -7.56
C LEU A 13 -25.17 13.70 -6.69
N SER A 14 -23.99 14.32 -6.69
CA SER A 14 -23.72 15.57 -5.97
C SER A 14 -24.36 16.75 -6.69
N SER A 15 -24.56 17.87 -5.98
CA SER A 15 -25.10 19.09 -6.58
C SER A 15 -24.24 19.65 -7.72
N LYS A 16 -22.92 19.40 -7.71
CA LYS A 16 -22.04 19.77 -8.82
C LYS A 16 -22.28 18.90 -10.04
N GLU A 17 -22.29 17.58 -9.86
CA GLU A 17 -22.53 16.63 -10.95
C GLU A 17 -23.91 16.81 -11.60
N ARG A 18 -24.95 17.10 -10.79
CA ARG A 18 -26.29 17.40 -11.32
C ARG A 18 -26.33 18.67 -12.15
N ARG A 19 -25.52 19.69 -11.82
CA ARG A 19 -25.41 20.90 -12.64
C ARG A 19 -24.68 20.64 -13.95
N ASP A 20 -23.64 19.83 -13.91
CA ASP A 20 -22.77 19.60 -15.07
C ASP A 20 -23.39 18.61 -16.08
N HIS A 21 -24.12 17.59 -15.60
CA HIS A 21 -24.63 16.47 -16.43
C HIS A 21 -26.10 16.09 -16.18
N GLY A 22 -26.86 16.89 -15.42
CA GLY A 22 -28.24 16.58 -15.05
C GLY A 22 -28.33 15.30 -14.19
N ASP A 23 -29.41 14.55 -14.35
CA ASP A 23 -29.63 13.28 -13.63
C ASP A 23 -29.05 12.05 -14.37
N THR A 24 -28.13 12.29 -15.31
CA THR A 24 -27.49 11.23 -16.09
C THR A 24 -26.55 10.41 -15.19
N VAL A 25 -26.66 9.08 -15.25
CA VAL A 25 -25.80 8.16 -14.51
C VAL A 25 -25.11 7.15 -15.43
N CYS A 26 -23.89 6.77 -15.08
CA CYS A 26 -23.08 5.78 -15.80
C CYS A 26 -23.31 4.33 -15.34
N ILE A 27 -24.33 4.09 -14.52
CA ILE A 27 -24.63 2.75 -13.97
C ILE A 27 -26.07 2.35 -14.22
N ARG A 28 -26.28 1.05 -14.43
CA ARG A 28 -27.59 0.41 -14.51
C ARG A 28 -27.61 -0.79 -13.58
N CYS A 29 -28.46 -0.71 -12.55
CA CYS A 29 -28.69 -1.78 -11.60
C CYS A 29 -29.31 -2.99 -12.32
N ILE A 30 -28.73 -4.18 -12.11
CA ILE A 30 -29.31 -5.46 -12.54
C ILE A 30 -29.88 -6.15 -11.31
N ASP A 31 -29.04 -6.39 -10.30
CA ASP A 31 -29.42 -6.98 -9.03
C ASP A 31 -28.52 -6.49 -7.88
N ALA A 32 -28.49 -7.21 -6.76
CA ALA A 32 -27.76 -6.83 -5.56
C ALA A 32 -26.26 -7.17 -5.61
N GLU A 33 -25.78 -7.88 -6.63
CA GLU A 33 -24.40 -8.33 -6.81
C GLU A 33 -23.83 -7.86 -8.16
N THR A 34 -24.70 -7.71 -9.16
CA THR A 34 -24.36 -7.43 -10.55
C THR A 34 -24.94 -6.10 -11.01
N PHE A 35 -24.16 -5.37 -11.80
CA PHE A 35 -24.57 -4.13 -12.44
C PHE A 35 -23.81 -3.93 -13.74
N LEU A 36 -24.39 -3.07 -14.57
CA LEU A 36 -23.76 -2.60 -15.79
C LEU A 36 -23.18 -1.20 -15.57
N PHE A 37 -21.96 -0.98 -16.06
CA PHE A 37 -21.24 0.27 -16.02
C PHE A 37 -20.95 0.76 -17.45
N LYS A 38 -21.27 2.01 -17.74
CA LYS A 38 -20.96 2.69 -19.00
C LYS A 38 -19.73 3.57 -18.82
N ASP A 39 -18.72 3.41 -19.66
CA ASP A 39 -17.56 4.29 -19.65
C ASP A 39 -17.82 5.61 -20.41
N GLU A 40 -16.78 6.45 -20.55
CA GLU A 40 -16.87 7.73 -21.26
C GLU A 40 -17.13 7.59 -22.77
N LYS A 41 -16.91 6.38 -23.34
CA LYS A 41 -17.16 6.04 -24.75
C LYS A 41 -18.50 5.34 -24.96
N ASP A 42 -19.32 5.25 -23.92
CA ASP A 42 -20.57 4.48 -23.88
C ASP A 42 -20.37 2.97 -24.11
N GLU A 43 -19.16 2.45 -23.84
CA GLU A 43 -18.91 1.01 -23.79
C GLU A 43 -19.48 0.43 -22.49
N GLU A 44 -20.23 -0.66 -22.61
CA GLU A 44 -20.90 -1.31 -21.49
C GLU A 44 -20.04 -2.44 -20.90
N PHE A 45 -19.74 -2.34 -19.60
CA PHE A 45 -19.02 -3.34 -18.82
C PHE A 45 -19.95 -3.94 -17.77
N THR A 46 -20.00 -5.27 -17.66
CA THR A 46 -20.72 -5.95 -16.59
C THR A 46 -19.75 -6.26 -15.44
N PHE A 47 -20.11 -5.87 -14.22
CA PHE A 47 -19.35 -6.15 -13.00
C PHE A 47 -20.20 -6.97 -12.03
N SER A 48 -19.56 -7.88 -11.29
CA SER A 48 -20.18 -8.70 -10.25
C SER A 48 -19.30 -8.75 -8.99
N PHE A 49 -19.86 -8.31 -7.85
CA PHE A 49 -19.24 -8.27 -6.52
C PHE A 49 -20.08 -9.04 -5.51
N ASP A 50 -19.59 -9.18 -4.27
CA ASP A 50 -20.33 -9.88 -3.21
C ASP A 50 -21.56 -9.08 -2.76
N LYS A 51 -21.53 -7.75 -2.92
CA LYS A 51 -22.69 -6.86 -2.78
C LYS A 51 -22.49 -5.53 -3.49
N VAL A 52 -23.58 -4.96 -4.00
CA VAL A 52 -23.65 -3.63 -4.58
C VAL A 52 -24.66 -2.79 -3.81
N PHE A 53 -24.19 -1.66 -3.28
CA PHE A 53 -25.00 -0.66 -2.60
C PHE A 53 -25.25 0.50 -3.56
N TYR A 54 -26.51 0.84 -3.78
CA TYR A 54 -26.93 1.90 -4.70
C TYR A 54 -27.32 3.17 -3.94
N GLU A 55 -27.83 4.18 -4.65
CA GLU A 55 -28.18 5.50 -4.11
C GLU A 55 -29.05 5.44 -2.85
N LYS A 56 -29.99 4.48 -2.79
CA LYS A 56 -30.96 4.33 -1.69
C LYS A 56 -30.47 3.42 -0.55
N SER A 57 -29.27 2.84 -0.66
CA SER A 57 -28.76 1.94 0.37
C SER A 57 -28.38 2.70 1.64
N GLU A 58 -28.91 2.24 2.76
CA GLU A 58 -28.69 2.83 4.07
C GLU A 58 -27.34 2.41 4.66
N GLN A 59 -26.78 3.22 5.57
CA GLN A 59 -25.51 2.89 6.24
C GLN A 59 -25.60 1.61 7.06
N ALA A 60 -26.75 1.35 7.68
CA ALA A 60 -26.99 0.13 8.45
C ALA A 60 -26.81 -1.13 7.60
N GLN A 61 -27.34 -1.12 6.37
CA GLN A 61 -27.19 -2.25 5.43
C GLN A 61 -25.73 -2.50 5.05
N VAL A 62 -24.94 -1.44 4.87
CA VAL A 62 -23.50 -1.56 4.60
C VAL A 62 -22.79 -2.19 5.80
N TYR A 63 -23.12 -1.75 7.01
CA TYR A 63 -22.56 -2.31 8.24
C TYR A 63 -22.91 -3.79 8.44
N GLU A 64 -24.18 -4.14 8.33
CA GLU A 64 -24.69 -5.51 8.55
C GLU A 64 -24.05 -6.53 7.62
N PHE A 65 -23.86 -6.16 6.35
CA PHE A 65 -23.25 -7.06 5.38
C PHE A 65 -21.73 -7.11 5.51
N LEU A 66 -21.07 -5.94 5.59
CA LEU A 66 -19.62 -5.84 5.43
C LEU A 66 -18.87 -5.94 6.78
N ALA A 67 -19.31 -5.19 7.78
CA ALA A 67 -18.56 -5.00 9.02
C ALA A 67 -18.95 -5.99 10.12
N TRP A 68 -20.24 -6.30 10.25
CA TRP A 68 -20.73 -7.16 11.32
C TRP A 68 -20.07 -8.55 11.40
N PRO A 69 -19.85 -9.29 10.29
CA PRO A 69 -19.11 -10.56 10.34
C PRO A 69 -17.67 -10.40 10.83
N ILE A 70 -17.04 -9.26 10.52
CA ILE A 70 -15.65 -8.96 10.90
C ILE A 70 -15.58 -8.53 12.37
N VAL A 71 -16.58 -7.81 12.87
CA VAL A 71 -16.72 -7.45 14.29
C VAL A 71 -16.83 -8.70 15.17
N LYS A 72 -17.66 -9.67 14.77
CA LYS A 72 -17.77 -10.96 15.48
C LYS A 72 -16.43 -11.69 15.52
N ASP A 73 -15.81 -11.84 14.36
CA ASP A 73 -14.48 -12.46 14.21
C ASP A 73 -13.45 -11.80 15.13
N ALA A 74 -13.43 -10.46 15.22
CA ALA A 74 -12.50 -9.72 16.07
C ALA A 74 -12.70 -10.03 17.56
N VAL A 75 -13.94 -10.18 18.03
CA VAL A 75 -14.25 -10.59 19.41
C VAL A 75 -13.84 -12.05 19.65
N ASP A 76 -13.95 -12.91 18.64
CA ASP A 76 -13.50 -14.31 18.64
C ASP A 76 -11.99 -14.48 18.37
N ALA A 77 -11.21 -13.40 18.50
CA ALA A 77 -9.76 -13.34 18.33
C ALA A 77 -9.25 -13.72 16.93
N ILE A 78 -10.04 -13.44 15.90
CA ILE A 78 -9.66 -13.48 14.50
C ILE A 78 -9.42 -12.04 14.02
N ASN A 79 -8.33 -11.82 13.31
CA ASN A 79 -8.04 -10.50 12.74
C ASN A 79 -9.06 -10.13 11.66
N GLY A 80 -9.43 -8.86 11.61
CA GLY A 80 -10.38 -8.31 10.66
C GLY A 80 -9.91 -6.99 10.09
N THR A 81 -10.17 -6.75 8.80
CA THR A 81 -9.81 -5.47 8.15
C THR A 81 -10.93 -5.00 7.21
N ILE A 82 -11.28 -3.72 7.29
CA ILE A 82 -12.25 -3.06 6.40
C ILE A 82 -11.54 -1.91 5.70
N ILE A 83 -11.54 -1.91 4.37
CA ILE A 83 -10.85 -0.91 3.56
C ILE A 83 -11.87 -0.19 2.68
N THR A 84 -11.91 1.14 2.72
CA THR A 84 -12.67 1.94 1.75
C THR A 84 -11.73 2.50 0.68
N TYR A 85 -12.06 2.29 -0.61
CA TYR A 85 -11.24 2.67 -1.75
C TYR A 85 -12.05 3.39 -2.81
N GLY A 86 -11.47 4.35 -3.52
CA GLY A 86 -12.11 5.11 -4.59
C GLY A 86 -11.61 6.56 -4.69
N GLN A 87 -12.08 7.30 -5.68
CA GLN A 87 -11.66 8.68 -5.89
C GLN A 87 -12.10 9.62 -4.74
N THR A 88 -11.49 10.80 -4.67
CA THR A 88 -11.96 11.89 -3.82
C THR A 88 -13.40 12.24 -4.10
N GLY A 89 -14.17 12.43 -3.03
CA GLY A 89 -15.60 12.70 -3.11
C GLY A 89 -16.47 11.50 -3.47
N ALA A 90 -15.93 10.28 -3.62
CA ALA A 90 -16.74 9.08 -3.89
C ALA A 90 -17.52 8.55 -2.67
N GLY A 91 -17.24 9.06 -1.46
CA GLY A 91 -17.92 8.68 -0.22
C GLY A 91 -17.17 7.67 0.65
N LYS A 92 -15.84 7.62 0.60
CA LYS A 92 -14.99 6.80 1.49
C LYS A 92 -15.18 7.18 2.96
N THR A 93 -14.81 8.41 3.33
CA THR A 93 -14.99 8.96 4.68
C THR A 93 -16.47 8.98 5.10
N TYR A 94 -17.41 9.27 4.20
CA TYR A 94 -18.84 9.16 4.52
C TYR A 94 -19.27 7.72 4.87
N SER A 95 -18.73 6.71 4.19
CA SER A 95 -18.98 5.31 4.53
C SER A 95 -18.35 4.94 5.87
N MET A 96 -17.14 5.44 6.12
CA MET A 96 -16.38 5.13 7.33
C MET A 96 -16.95 5.83 8.56
N GLU A 97 -17.05 7.14 8.55
CA GLU A 97 -17.40 7.98 9.70
C GLU A 97 -18.86 8.44 9.66
N GLY A 98 -19.41 8.65 8.47
CA GLY A 98 -20.67 9.38 8.29
C GLY A 98 -20.44 10.90 8.37
N PRO A 99 -21.51 11.71 8.54
CA PRO A 99 -21.38 13.16 8.67
C PRO A 99 -20.64 13.60 9.95
N SER A 100 -20.79 12.82 11.03
CA SER A 100 -20.14 13.03 12.32
C SER A 100 -20.29 11.76 13.14
N ILE A 101 -19.22 11.36 13.84
CA ILE A 101 -19.25 10.14 14.65
C ILE A 101 -19.93 10.31 16.00
N LEU A 102 -20.03 11.55 16.50
CA LEU A 102 -20.66 11.87 17.79
C LEU A 102 -22.12 12.32 17.65
N VAL A 103 -22.39 13.17 16.67
CA VAL A 103 -23.70 13.82 16.50
C VAL A 103 -24.13 13.66 15.06
N CYS A 104 -24.81 12.56 14.77
CA CYS A 104 -25.53 12.43 13.52
C CYS A 104 -26.82 11.62 13.67
N ASP A 105 -27.69 11.79 12.69
CA ASP A 105 -28.88 10.97 12.51
C ASP A 105 -28.49 9.49 12.46
N GLU A 106 -29.24 8.64 13.18
CA GLU A 106 -29.00 7.20 13.27
C GLU A 106 -28.90 6.56 11.89
N GLN A 107 -29.66 7.05 10.90
CA GLN A 107 -29.62 6.54 9.52
C GLN A 107 -28.31 6.85 8.78
N LYS A 108 -27.61 7.92 9.18
CA LYS A 108 -26.39 8.42 8.51
C LYS A 108 -25.10 8.00 9.20
N ARG A 109 -25.17 7.36 10.36
CA ARG A 109 -24.01 6.81 11.09
C ARG A 109 -23.22 5.86 10.23
N GLY A 110 -21.93 6.15 10.03
CA GLY A 110 -21.02 5.32 9.23
C GLY A 110 -20.64 4.00 9.89
N LEU A 111 -19.69 3.29 9.28
CA LEU A 111 -19.18 2.01 9.75
C LEU A 111 -18.49 2.12 11.12
N LEU A 112 -17.63 3.12 11.33
CA LEU A 112 -16.83 3.31 12.53
C LEU A 112 -17.68 3.38 13.81
N PRO A 113 -18.70 4.26 13.93
CA PRO A 113 -19.51 4.29 15.15
C PRO A 113 -20.32 3.00 15.39
N ARG A 114 -20.80 2.35 14.33
CA ARG A 114 -21.53 1.07 14.43
C ARG A 114 -20.61 -0.10 14.80
N VAL A 115 -19.36 -0.07 14.35
CA VAL A 115 -18.34 -1.05 14.74
C VAL A 115 -18.02 -0.92 16.23
N VAL A 116 -17.87 0.31 16.74
CA VAL A 116 -17.66 0.54 18.17
C VAL A 116 -18.80 -0.07 18.98
N GLU A 117 -20.05 0.26 18.65
CA GLU A 117 -21.22 -0.31 19.35
C GLU A 117 -21.26 -1.84 19.23
N GLY A 118 -21.11 -2.36 18.02
CA GLY A 118 -21.14 -3.80 17.77
C GLY A 118 -20.07 -4.58 18.53
N LEU A 119 -18.86 -4.02 18.70
CA LEU A 119 -17.81 -4.64 19.50
C LEU A 119 -18.26 -4.79 20.96
N PHE A 120 -18.76 -3.71 21.56
CA PHE A 120 -19.23 -3.73 22.95
C PHE A 120 -20.46 -4.62 23.13
N ASP A 121 -21.38 -4.66 22.17
CA ASP A 121 -22.57 -5.49 22.23
C ASP A 121 -22.25 -6.98 22.08
N CYS A 122 -21.31 -7.34 21.19
CA CYS A 122 -20.78 -8.71 21.10
C CYS A 122 -20.11 -9.14 22.40
N ILE A 123 -19.30 -8.27 23.01
CA ILE A 123 -18.62 -8.56 24.28
C ILE A 123 -19.63 -8.78 25.42
N LYS A 124 -20.65 -7.92 25.53
CA LYS A 124 -21.73 -8.08 26.53
C LYS A 124 -22.50 -9.38 26.33
N SER A 125 -22.73 -9.77 25.08
CA SER A 125 -23.48 -10.98 24.72
C SER A 125 -22.68 -12.28 24.92
N SER A 126 -21.35 -12.22 24.97
CA SER A 126 -20.46 -13.39 25.08
C SER A 126 -20.55 -14.12 26.42
N GLY A 127 -21.31 -13.60 27.38
CA GLY A 127 -21.53 -14.21 28.70
C GLY A 127 -20.30 -14.10 29.61
N GLY A 128 -20.53 -14.06 30.93
CA GLY A 128 -19.49 -13.76 31.93
C GLY A 128 -18.34 -14.78 32.06
N THR A 129 -18.12 -15.68 31.11
CA THR A 129 -17.04 -16.69 31.17
C THR A 129 -15.68 -16.11 30.74
N MET A 130 -15.67 -15.05 29.92
CA MET A 130 -14.46 -14.43 29.36
C MET A 130 -14.36 -12.97 29.80
N LYS A 131 -13.15 -12.51 30.13
CA LYS A 131 -12.89 -11.09 30.38
C LYS A 131 -12.32 -10.48 29.10
N HIS A 132 -12.94 -9.39 28.64
CA HIS A 132 -12.51 -8.68 27.44
C HIS A 132 -11.95 -7.30 27.82
N SER A 133 -10.92 -6.86 27.10
CA SER A 133 -10.49 -5.46 27.12
C SER A 133 -10.24 -4.97 25.70
N ILE A 134 -10.64 -3.74 25.41
CA ILE A 134 -10.45 -3.12 24.09
C ILE A 134 -9.43 -1.99 24.25
N LYS A 135 -8.45 -2.00 23.34
CA LYS A 135 -7.53 -0.88 23.13
C LYS A 135 -7.77 -0.27 21.76
N LEU A 136 -7.67 1.05 21.70
CA LEU A 136 -7.85 1.84 20.51
C LEU A 136 -6.55 2.57 20.16
N SER A 137 -6.17 2.50 18.89
CA SER A 137 -5.11 3.32 18.29
C SER A 137 -5.63 3.94 16.99
N MET A 138 -5.17 5.15 16.69
CA MET A 138 -5.54 5.86 15.47
C MET A 138 -4.30 6.50 14.87
N VAL A 139 -4.00 6.17 13.61
CA VAL A 139 -2.82 6.70 12.92
C VAL A 139 -3.21 7.20 11.54
N GLU A 140 -2.43 8.15 11.04
CA GLU A 140 -2.50 8.57 9.65
C GLU A 140 -1.19 8.31 8.93
N ILE A 141 -1.27 7.99 7.64
CA ILE A 141 -0.13 7.92 6.75
C ILE A 141 -0.19 9.12 5.82
N TYR A 142 0.78 10.00 5.95
CA TYR A 142 0.93 11.18 5.10
C TYR A 142 2.38 11.28 4.64
N MET A 143 2.59 11.39 3.32
CA MET A 143 3.92 11.42 2.70
C MET A 143 4.86 10.29 3.20
N GLU A 144 4.36 9.05 3.28
CA GLU A 144 5.12 7.87 3.77
C GLU A 144 5.64 7.98 5.22
N LYS A 145 5.11 8.90 6.01
CA LYS A 145 5.27 8.98 7.46
C LYS A 145 4.01 8.53 8.17
N VAL A 146 4.16 7.77 9.25
CA VAL A 146 3.06 7.30 10.10
C VAL A 146 2.96 8.24 11.31
N ARG A 147 1.87 9.01 11.43
CA ARG A 147 1.63 9.92 12.55
C ARG A 147 0.60 9.35 13.50
N ASP A 148 0.82 9.53 14.79
CA ASP A 148 -0.15 9.19 15.83
C ASP A 148 -1.19 10.30 15.95
N LEU A 149 -2.47 9.94 15.86
CA LEU A 149 -3.58 10.90 15.97
C LEU A 149 -4.06 11.12 17.41
N PHE A 150 -3.60 10.31 18.38
CA PHE A 150 -3.82 10.56 19.80
C PHE A 150 -2.66 11.27 20.49
N ASP A 151 -1.46 11.23 19.90
CA ASP A 151 -0.29 11.96 20.38
C ASP A 151 0.48 12.59 19.22
N LEU A 152 0.14 13.83 18.89
CA LEU A 152 0.73 14.58 17.78
C LEU A 152 2.24 14.84 17.92
N SER A 153 2.84 14.60 19.10
CA SER A 153 4.30 14.68 19.26
C SER A 153 5.04 13.53 18.57
N LYS A 154 4.34 12.42 18.32
CA LYS A 154 4.89 11.21 17.69
C LYS A 154 4.70 11.24 16.18
N ASP A 155 5.64 11.87 15.49
CA ASP A 155 5.76 11.78 14.03
C ASP A 155 6.60 10.55 13.62
N ASN A 156 6.22 9.92 12.51
CA ASN A 156 6.93 8.82 11.86
C ASN A 156 7.16 7.56 12.73
N ILE A 157 6.07 6.98 13.24
CA ILE A 157 6.07 5.70 13.98
C ILE A 157 6.70 4.57 13.14
N GLN A 158 7.54 3.77 13.78
CA GLN A 158 8.20 2.64 13.14
C GLN A 158 7.28 1.42 13.04
N ILE A 159 7.23 0.82 11.85
CA ILE A 159 6.53 -0.44 11.58
C ILE A 159 7.50 -1.60 11.83
N LYS A 160 7.17 -2.47 12.78
CA LYS A 160 7.91 -3.70 13.10
C LYS A 160 7.09 -4.94 12.72
N GLU A 161 7.79 -6.03 12.47
CA GLU A 161 7.22 -7.33 12.16
C GLU A 161 7.63 -8.31 13.26
N SER A 162 6.66 -9.01 13.85
CA SER A 162 6.86 -10.02 14.88
C SER A 162 6.32 -11.35 14.39
N LYS A 163 7.06 -12.44 14.63
CA LYS A 163 6.64 -13.80 14.23
C LYS A 163 5.33 -14.23 14.92
N SER A 164 5.09 -13.79 16.15
CA SER A 164 3.89 -14.15 16.93
C SER A 164 2.73 -13.18 16.68
N GLN A 165 3.02 -11.88 16.58
CA GLN A 165 1.98 -10.85 16.57
C GLN A 165 1.68 -10.26 15.18
N GLY A 166 2.49 -10.57 14.16
CA GLY A 166 2.39 -10.00 12.81
C GLY A 166 2.94 -8.58 12.75
N ILE A 167 2.27 -7.69 12.04
CA ILE A 167 2.69 -6.28 11.94
C ILE A 167 2.26 -5.47 13.18
N LEU A 168 3.22 -4.76 13.79
CA LEU A 168 3.01 -3.85 14.92
C LEU A 168 3.57 -2.45 14.67
N LEU A 169 2.89 -1.46 15.22
CA LEU A 169 3.32 -0.07 15.22
C LEU A 169 4.00 0.22 16.56
N ASN A 170 5.33 0.33 16.55
CA ASN A 170 6.09 0.46 17.78
C ASN A 170 6.05 1.90 18.32
N GLY A 171 5.46 2.09 19.50
CA GLY A 171 5.34 3.40 20.16
C GLY A 171 4.05 4.15 19.86
N VAL A 172 3.13 3.56 19.09
CA VAL A 172 1.77 4.10 18.91
C VAL A 172 1.04 4.16 20.25
N THR A 173 0.27 5.20 20.45
CA THR A 173 -0.56 5.39 21.63
C THR A 173 -1.74 4.43 21.58
N GLU A 174 -1.91 3.65 22.65
CA GLU A 174 -3.04 2.73 22.83
C GLU A 174 -3.92 3.24 23.99
N ILE A 175 -5.12 3.71 23.68
CA ILE A 175 -6.11 4.14 24.67
C ILE A 175 -6.96 2.93 25.06
N SER A 176 -7.01 2.58 26.33
CA SER A 176 -7.93 1.53 26.81
C SER A 176 -9.32 2.12 26.99
N VAL A 177 -10.34 1.48 26.42
CA VAL A 177 -11.72 1.98 26.42
C VAL A 177 -12.66 0.98 27.09
N SER A 178 -13.55 1.48 27.94
CA SER A 178 -14.44 0.66 28.76
C SER A 178 -15.90 0.72 28.29
N ASP A 179 -16.28 1.76 27.56
CA ASP A 179 -17.62 1.92 27.03
C ASP A 179 -17.63 2.54 25.61
N PRO A 180 -18.75 2.39 24.86
CA PRO A 180 -18.86 2.95 23.51
C PRO A 180 -18.70 4.47 23.44
N THR A 181 -19.16 5.20 24.46
CA THR A 181 -19.14 6.67 24.48
C THR A 181 -17.71 7.17 24.62
N GLU A 182 -16.94 6.60 25.55
CA GLU A 182 -15.51 6.89 25.73
C GLU A 182 -14.71 6.60 24.46
N ALA A 183 -15.01 5.48 23.79
CA ALA A 183 -14.37 5.12 22.53
C ALA A 183 -14.68 6.13 21.42
N LEU A 184 -15.94 6.53 21.26
CA LEU A 184 -16.35 7.52 20.26
C LEU A 184 -15.77 8.91 20.55
N GLN A 185 -15.69 9.32 21.82
CA GLN A 185 -15.06 10.58 22.22
C GLN A 185 -13.57 10.58 21.88
N SER A 186 -12.85 9.50 22.23
CA SER A 186 -11.44 9.34 21.90
C SER A 186 -11.20 9.41 20.39
N LEU A 187 -12.00 8.68 19.61
CA LEU A 187 -11.98 8.75 18.14
C LEU A 187 -12.24 10.17 17.63
N SER A 188 -13.18 10.90 18.24
CA SER A 188 -13.52 12.26 17.82
C SER A 188 -12.36 13.22 18.05
N SER A 189 -11.61 13.06 19.14
CA SER A 189 -10.38 13.82 19.37
C SER A 189 -9.33 13.51 18.29
N GLY A 190 -9.16 12.24 17.91
CA GLY A 190 -8.25 11.86 16.82
C GLY A 190 -8.66 12.42 15.45
N ILE A 191 -9.96 12.41 15.13
CA ILE A 191 -10.49 13.03 13.90
C ILE A 191 -10.28 14.54 13.91
N ALA A 192 -10.50 15.21 15.05
CA ALA A 192 -10.22 16.63 15.19
C ALA A 192 -8.73 16.94 14.99
N ASN A 193 -7.84 16.12 15.54
CA ASN A 193 -6.39 16.25 15.36
C ASN A 193 -5.99 16.09 13.89
N ARG A 194 -6.60 15.14 13.17
CA ARG A 194 -6.43 14.99 11.71
C ARG A 194 -6.84 16.27 10.97
N ALA A 195 -8.02 16.81 11.28
CA ALA A 195 -8.53 18.05 10.67
C ALA A 195 -7.66 19.29 10.99
N VAL A 196 -7.10 19.38 12.19
CA VAL A 196 -6.12 20.42 12.53
C VAL A 196 -4.86 20.27 11.67
N GLY A 197 -4.36 19.05 11.50
CA GLY A 197 -3.25 18.76 10.58
C GLY A 197 -3.56 19.22 9.16
N GLU A 198 -4.77 18.98 8.67
CA GLU A 198 -5.24 19.40 7.34
C GLU A 198 -5.13 20.92 7.15
N THR A 199 -5.64 21.70 8.10
CA THR A 199 -5.58 23.17 8.05
C THR A 199 -4.17 23.74 8.20
N GLN A 200 -3.36 23.20 9.13
CA GLN A 200 -2.02 23.71 9.40
C GLN A 200 -1.02 23.38 8.28
N MET A 201 -1.20 22.25 7.60
CA MET A 201 -0.28 21.76 6.57
C MET A 201 -0.84 21.89 5.15
N ASN A 202 -2.01 22.53 4.96
CA ASN A 202 -2.76 22.56 3.70
C ASN A 202 -3.04 21.16 3.10
N MET A 203 -3.10 20.14 3.96
CA MET A 203 -3.42 18.78 3.53
C MET A 203 -4.94 18.70 3.36
N ALA A 204 -5.39 18.07 2.29
CA ALA A 204 -6.79 17.68 2.21
C ALA A 204 -6.95 16.29 2.84
N SER A 205 -8.09 16.00 3.46
CA SER A 205 -8.40 14.64 3.96
C SER A 205 -8.26 13.56 2.89
N SER A 206 -8.41 13.92 1.62
CA SER A 206 -8.16 13.08 0.45
C SER A 206 -6.69 12.72 0.20
N ARG A 207 -5.77 13.30 0.96
CA ARG A 207 -4.32 13.21 0.75
C ARG A 207 -3.57 12.47 1.86
N SER A 208 -4.28 11.95 2.86
CA SER A 208 -3.72 11.02 3.85
C SER A 208 -4.59 9.78 3.96
N HIS A 209 -3.97 8.66 4.36
CA HIS A 209 -4.70 7.44 4.70
C HIS A 209 -4.92 7.43 6.21
N CYS A 210 -6.16 7.24 6.65
CA CYS A 210 -6.49 7.15 8.07
C CYS A 210 -6.76 5.69 8.46
N ILE A 211 -6.17 5.24 9.55
CA ILE A 211 -6.23 3.86 10.03
C ILE A 211 -6.68 3.85 11.49
N TYR A 212 -7.83 3.24 11.72
CA TYR A 212 -8.39 2.97 13.03
C TYR A 212 -8.07 1.53 13.42
N ILE A 213 -7.48 1.31 14.60
CA ILE A 213 -7.04 -0.01 15.05
C ILE A 213 -7.68 -0.29 16.40
N PHE A 214 -8.52 -1.31 16.43
CA PHE A 214 -9.10 -1.87 17.65
C PHE A 214 -8.40 -3.18 17.97
N THR A 215 -7.78 -3.26 19.14
CA THR A 215 -7.18 -4.50 19.65
C THR A 215 -8.08 -5.04 20.76
N VAL A 216 -8.70 -6.20 20.52
CA VAL A 216 -9.58 -6.88 21.46
C VAL A 216 -8.79 -8.00 22.12
N HIS A 217 -8.54 -7.86 23.42
CA HIS A 217 -7.94 -8.89 24.23
C HIS A 217 -9.04 -9.72 24.89
N GLN A 218 -8.90 -11.04 24.82
CA GLN A 218 -9.81 -12.00 25.43
C GLN A 218 -9.02 -12.89 26.40
N GLU A 219 -9.37 -12.81 27.67
CA GLU A 219 -8.77 -13.60 28.76
C GLU A 219 -9.76 -14.70 29.16
N VAL A 220 -9.35 -15.96 28.94
CA VAL A 220 -10.15 -17.14 29.27
C VAL A 220 -9.92 -17.51 30.73
N ARG A 221 -10.93 -17.30 31.59
CA ARG A 221 -10.84 -17.49 33.06
C ARG A 221 -10.34 -18.85 33.52
N ARG A 222 -10.42 -19.89 32.68
CA ARG A 222 -10.06 -21.27 33.02
C ARG A 222 -8.62 -21.66 32.66
N ASP A 223 -7.95 -20.89 31.80
CA ASP A 223 -6.74 -21.38 31.11
C ASP A 223 -5.59 -20.35 31.06
N ASP A 224 -5.82 -19.13 31.57
CA ASP A 224 -4.86 -18.00 31.51
C ASP A 224 -4.32 -17.69 30.10
N ARG A 225 -4.97 -18.23 29.07
CA ARG A 225 -4.61 -18.02 27.66
C ARG A 225 -5.19 -16.69 27.20
N LEU A 226 -4.31 -15.79 26.81
CA LEU A 226 -4.67 -14.50 26.22
C LEU A 226 -4.82 -14.66 24.71
N LYS A 227 -6.05 -14.56 24.23
CA LYS A 227 -6.33 -14.45 22.79
C LYS A 227 -6.43 -12.98 22.41
N THR A 228 -6.07 -12.65 21.17
CA THR A 228 -6.09 -11.26 20.71
C THR A 228 -6.60 -11.17 19.28
N GLY A 229 -7.71 -10.46 19.10
CA GLY A 229 -8.23 -10.07 17.79
C GLY A 229 -7.86 -8.63 17.48
N LYS A 230 -7.54 -8.34 16.22
CA LYS A 230 -7.30 -6.97 15.74
C LYS A 230 -8.31 -6.63 14.67
N LEU A 231 -9.07 -5.57 14.85
CA LEU A 231 -9.97 -5.01 13.86
C LEU A 231 -9.40 -3.69 13.33
N ILE A 232 -9.11 -3.63 12.03
CA ILE A 232 -8.53 -2.46 11.38
C ILE A 232 -9.56 -1.86 10.41
N LEU A 233 -9.84 -0.57 10.53
CA LEU A 233 -10.66 0.17 9.56
C LEU A 233 -9.78 1.20 8.86
N VAL A 234 -9.83 1.23 7.54
CA VAL A 234 -8.92 2.02 6.71
C VAL A 234 -9.72 2.93 5.78
N ASP A 235 -9.61 4.24 6.00
CA ASP A 235 -10.07 5.28 5.07
C ASP A 235 -8.89 5.72 4.20
N LEU A 236 -8.81 5.19 2.98
CA LEU A 236 -7.72 5.51 2.06
C LEU A 236 -7.85 6.92 1.48
N ALA A 237 -6.74 7.47 1.01
CA ALA A 237 -6.67 8.66 0.19
C ALA A 237 -7.43 8.49 -1.15
N GLY A 238 -7.63 9.59 -1.87
CA GLY A 238 -8.20 9.60 -3.22
C GLY A 238 -7.36 8.79 -4.21
N SER A 239 -8.00 7.93 -5.00
CA SER A 239 -7.34 7.12 -6.03
C SER A 239 -7.16 7.82 -7.39
N GLU A 240 -7.58 9.08 -7.50
CA GLU A 240 -7.53 9.82 -8.77
C GLU A 240 -6.11 10.11 -9.25
N LYS A 241 -5.94 10.23 -10.57
CA LYS A 241 -4.65 10.56 -11.18
C LYS A 241 -4.26 12.02 -10.91
N VAL A 242 -2.99 12.22 -10.55
CA VAL A 242 -2.40 13.55 -10.26
C VAL A 242 -2.56 14.53 -11.44
N GLU A 243 -2.50 14.02 -12.67
CA GLU A 243 -2.61 14.83 -13.91
C GLU A 243 -3.89 15.66 -13.98
N LYS A 244 -5.00 15.19 -13.37
CA LYS A 244 -6.28 15.91 -13.36
C LYS A 244 -6.36 17.00 -12.29
N THR A 245 -5.42 17.04 -11.36
CA THR A 245 -5.49 17.94 -10.21
C THR A 245 -4.96 19.34 -10.50
N GLY A 246 -4.21 19.53 -11.59
CA GLY A 246 -3.61 20.82 -11.95
C GLY A 246 -2.62 21.35 -10.90
N ALA A 247 -2.13 20.47 -10.02
CA ALA A 247 -1.26 20.85 -8.91
C ALA A 247 0.17 21.13 -9.38
N GLU A 248 0.76 22.24 -8.91
CA GLU A 248 2.13 22.64 -9.21
C GLU A 248 3.01 22.64 -7.94
N GLY A 249 4.33 22.51 -8.13
CA GLY A 249 5.32 22.64 -7.05
C GLY A 249 5.20 21.57 -5.95
N LYS A 250 5.18 21.99 -4.68
CA LYS A 250 5.15 21.07 -3.52
C LYS A 250 3.90 20.19 -3.47
N VAL A 251 2.76 20.71 -3.94
CA VAL A 251 1.49 19.97 -3.97
C VAL A 251 1.55 18.82 -4.99
N LEU A 252 2.33 18.98 -6.06
CA LEU A 252 2.56 17.92 -7.04
C LEU A 252 3.38 16.77 -6.44
N GLU A 253 4.44 17.07 -5.69
CA GLU A 253 5.27 16.04 -5.03
C GLU A 253 4.50 15.29 -3.94
N GLU A 254 3.63 15.99 -3.21
CA GLU A 254 2.69 15.39 -2.27
C GLU A 254 1.75 14.42 -3.00
N ALA A 255 1.07 14.88 -4.06
CA ALA A 255 0.15 14.07 -4.85
C ALA A 255 0.83 12.84 -5.47
N LYS A 256 2.09 12.98 -5.95
CA LYS A 256 2.91 11.85 -6.41
C LYS A 256 3.16 10.83 -5.31
N THR A 257 3.47 11.28 -4.09
CA THR A 257 3.75 10.39 -2.95
C THR A 257 2.49 9.66 -2.49
N ILE A 258 1.34 10.32 -2.50
CA ILE A 258 0.05 9.70 -2.17
C ILE A 258 -0.29 8.63 -3.21
N ASN A 259 -0.17 8.98 -4.48
CA ASN A 259 -0.41 8.02 -5.57
C ASN A 259 0.63 6.91 -5.60
N LYS A 260 1.85 7.13 -5.12
CA LYS A 260 2.83 6.05 -4.93
C LYS A 260 2.28 4.98 -3.99
N SER A 261 1.77 5.35 -2.82
CA SER A 261 1.23 4.37 -1.85
C SER A 261 0.06 3.55 -2.42
N LEU A 262 -0.86 4.18 -3.17
CA LEU A 262 -1.98 3.49 -3.83
C LEU A 262 -1.54 2.67 -5.06
N SER A 263 -0.51 3.12 -5.78
CA SER A 263 0.07 2.36 -6.89
C SER A 263 0.78 1.11 -6.38
N VAL A 264 1.55 1.23 -5.30
CA VAL A 264 2.18 0.09 -4.61
C VAL A 264 1.11 -0.89 -4.10
N LEU A 265 0.01 -0.39 -3.53
CA LEU A 265 -1.12 -1.23 -3.16
C LEU A 265 -1.68 -1.99 -4.37
N GLY A 266 -1.85 -1.33 -5.51
CA GLY A 266 -2.24 -1.98 -6.77
C GLY A 266 -1.25 -3.05 -7.23
N ASN A 267 0.05 -2.78 -7.14
CA ASN A 267 1.11 -3.72 -7.50
C ASN A 267 1.13 -4.95 -6.58
N VAL A 268 0.94 -4.75 -5.28
CA VAL A 268 0.82 -5.84 -4.29
C VAL A 268 -0.35 -6.76 -4.64
N ILE A 269 -1.51 -6.20 -4.95
CA ILE A 269 -2.69 -6.99 -5.36
C ILE A 269 -2.40 -7.76 -6.65
N ASN A 270 -1.82 -7.11 -7.66
CA ASN A 270 -1.46 -7.78 -8.91
C ASN A 270 -0.46 -8.92 -8.68
N ALA A 271 0.55 -8.73 -7.82
CA ALA A 271 1.52 -9.75 -7.49
C ALA A 271 0.89 -10.95 -6.75
N LEU A 272 -0.08 -10.68 -5.87
CA LEU A 272 -0.84 -11.69 -5.14
C LEU A 272 -1.77 -12.51 -6.04
N THR A 273 -2.30 -11.91 -7.12
CA THR A 273 -3.28 -12.57 -7.99
C THR A 273 -2.68 -13.22 -9.23
N CYS A 274 -1.60 -12.66 -9.78
CA CYS A 274 -0.99 -13.09 -11.04
C CYS A 274 0.22 -14.02 -10.85
N GLY A 275 0.48 -14.50 -9.63
CA GLY A 275 1.59 -15.40 -9.37
C GLY A 275 1.44 -16.76 -10.05
N SER A 276 2.44 -17.14 -10.86
CA SER A 276 2.48 -18.48 -11.45
C SER A 276 2.61 -19.53 -10.34
N PRO A 277 1.77 -20.59 -10.33
CA PRO A 277 1.90 -21.66 -9.36
C PRO A 277 3.28 -22.31 -9.48
N GLY A 278 4.09 -22.24 -8.42
CA GLY A 278 5.42 -22.87 -8.36
C GLY A 278 6.63 -21.93 -8.36
N LYS A 279 6.46 -20.60 -8.53
CA LYS A 279 7.54 -19.62 -8.31
C LYS A 279 7.26 -18.75 -7.08
N ALA A 280 8.27 -18.59 -6.22
CA ALA A 280 8.22 -17.65 -5.11
C ALA A 280 8.26 -16.22 -5.65
N ASN A 281 7.09 -15.63 -5.89
CA ASN A 281 7.00 -14.23 -6.27
C ASN A 281 7.19 -13.35 -5.03
N HIS A 282 8.24 -12.54 -5.02
CA HIS A 282 8.42 -11.50 -4.01
C HIS A 282 7.27 -10.48 -4.11
N ILE A 283 6.52 -10.29 -3.03
CA ILE A 283 5.43 -9.31 -2.96
C ILE A 283 5.97 -8.00 -2.37
N PRO A 284 5.83 -6.86 -3.06
CA PRO A 284 6.47 -5.59 -2.67
C PRO A 284 5.75 -4.86 -1.53
N PHE A 285 5.43 -5.56 -0.42
CA PHE A 285 4.78 -4.92 0.73
C PHE A 285 5.61 -3.78 1.32
N ARG A 286 6.94 -3.85 1.17
CA ARG A 286 7.88 -2.89 1.77
C ARG A 286 7.96 -1.54 1.05
N ASP A 287 7.44 -1.43 -0.17
CA ASP A 287 7.59 -0.26 -1.02
C ASP A 287 6.73 0.94 -0.57
N SER A 288 5.74 0.71 0.30
CA SER A 288 4.96 1.74 0.99
C SER A 288 4.65 1.35 2.43
N LYS A 289 4.64 2.33 3.34
CA LYS A 289 4.17 2.14 4.73
C LYS A 289 2.74 1.59 4.77
N LEU A 290 1.87 2.02 3.85
CA LEU A 290 0.50 1.55 3.77
C LEU A 290 0.45 0.04 3.56
N THR A 291 1.14 -0.47 2.53
CA THR A 291 1.16 -1.90 2.23
C THR A 291 1.88 -2.72 3.29
N ARG A 292 2.85 -2.12 4.01
CA ARG A 292 3.46 -2.76 5.18
C ARG A 292 2.47 -2.93 6.33
N ILE A 293 1.67 -1.91 6.64
CA ILE A 293 0.64 -2.00 7.69
C ILE A 293 -0.44 -3.02 7.29
N LEU A 294 -0.81 -3.04 6.01
CA LEU A 294 -1.86 -3.91 5.47
C LEU A 294 -1.36 -5.29 5.01
N GLN A 295 -0.10 -5.65 5.25
CA GLN A 295 0.49 -6.91 4.80
C GLN A 295 -0.35 -8.12 5.27
N ASP A 296 -0.70 -8.15 6.56
CA ASP A 296 -1.55 -9.20 7.14
C ASP A 296 -2.99 -9.17 6.57
N SER A 297 -3.43 -8.00 6.09
CA SER A 297 -4.79 -7.74 5.60
C SER A 297 -4.98 -8.06 4.12
N LEU A 298 -3.93 -8.20 3.33
CA LEU A 298 -4.02 -8.39 1.87
C LEU A 298 -3.64 -9.79 1.41
N GLY A 299 -3.03 -10.62 2.25
CA GLY A 299 -2.73 -12.01 1.90
C GLY A 299 -2.36 -12.88 3.09
N GLY A 300 -2.63 -12.38 4.30
CA GLY A 300 -2.18 -12.99 5.54
C GLY A 300 -3.33 -13.53 6.39
N ASN A 301 -3.09 -13.49 7.71
CA ASN A 301 -4.07 -13.86 8.72
C ASN A 301 -4.98 -12.66 9.05
N SER A 302 -5.97 -12.42 8.20
CA SER A 302 -7.07 -11.48 8.44
C SER A 302 -8.29 -11.85 7.59
N ARG A 303 -9.50 -11.63 8.10
CA ARG A 303 -10.70 -11.53 7.26
C ARG A 303 -10.81 -10.09 6.77
N THR A 304 -10.70 -9.89 5.45
CA THR A 304 -10.68 -8.54 4.89
C THR A 304 -11.85 -8.29 3.96
N ALA A 305 -12.45 -7.11 4.09
CA ALA A 305 -13.42 -6.57 3.17
C ALA A 305 -12.93 -5.26 2.50
N LEU A 306 -13.22 -5.12 1.21
CA LEU A 306 -12.99 -3.90 0.43
C LEU A 306 -14.33 -3.30 0.01
N LEU A 307 -14.54 -2.02 0.33
CA LEU A 307 -15.64 -1.22 -0.17
C LEU A 307 -15.15 -0.25 -1.25
N CYS A 308 -15.45 -0.56 -2.51
CA CYS A 308 -15.20 0.32 -3.65
C CYS A 308 -16.27 1.42 -3.73
N CYS A 309 -15.95 2.60 -3.23
CA CYS A 309 -16.80 3.78 -3.32
C CYS A 309 -16.67 4.43 -4.70
N CYS A 310 -17.78 4.63 -5.40
CA CYS A 310 -17.82 5.13 -6.77
C CYS A 310 -18.82 6.29 -6.92
N SER A 311 -18.57 7.18 -7.88
CA SER A 311 -19.56 8.16 -8.31
C SER A 311 -20.39 7.57 -9.47
N PRO A 312 -21.72 7.77 -9.50
CA PRO A 312 -22.54 7.38 -10.64
C PRO A 312 -22.48 8.40 -11.79
N SER A 313 -21.74 9.52 -11.66
CA SER A 313 -21.69 10.57 -12.67
C SER A 313 -20.80 10.18 -13.88
N PRO A 314 -21.23 10.46 -15.12
CA PRO A 314 -20.40 10.28 -16.32
C PRO A 314 -19.06 11.03 -16.27
N SER A 315 -18.99 12.22 -15.66
CA SER A 315 -17.74 12.97 -15.48
C SER A 315 -16.65 12.25 -14.68
N ASN A 316 -17.07 11.26 -13.88
CA ASN A 316 -16.22 10.49 -12.99
C ASN A 316 -16.16 9.01 -13.43
N ALA A 317 -16.60 8.70 -14.66
CA ALA A 317 -16.71 7.33 -15.13
C ALA A 317 -15.32 6.65 -15.22
N LEU A 318 -14.29 7.35 -15.70
CA LEU A 318 -12.94 6.78 -15.79
C LEU A 318 -12.37 6.35 -14.44
N GLU A 319 -12.54 7.18 -13.41
CA GLU A 319 -12.03 6.90 -12.06
C GLU A 319 -12.85 5.80 -11.36
N SER A 320 -14.17 5.83 -11.55
CA SER A 320 -15.05 4.76 -11.05
C SER A 320 -14.70 3.43 -11.70
N LEU A 321 -14.50 3.39 -13.02
CA LEU A 321 -14.04 2.20 -13.74
C LEU A 321 -12.72 1.66 -13.21
N SER A 322 -11.77 2.54 -12.90
CA SER A 322 -10.49 2.17 -12.28
C SER A 322 -10.70 1.49 -10.92
N ALA A 323 -11.57 2.04 -10.08
CA ALA A 323 -11.89 1.48 -8.77
C ALA A 323 -12.62 0.14 -8.84
N LEU A 324 -13.55 -0.02 -9.79
CA LEU A 324 -14.23 -1.28 -10.02
C LEU A 324 -13.26 -2.37 -10.51
N ARG A 325 -12.38 -2.04 -11.46
CA ARG A 325 -11.34 -2.97 -11.94
C ARG A 325 -10.36 -3.34 -10.82
N PHE A 326 -10.03 -2.42 -9.93
CA PHE A 326 -9.23 -2.71 -8.73
C PHE A 326 -9.95 -3.72 -7.83
N GLY A 327 -11.24 -3.53 -7.56
CA GLY A 327 -12.05 -4.48 -6.79
C GLY A 327 -12.11 -5.87 -7.41
N VAL A 328 -12.25 -5.96 -8.75
CA VAL A 328 -12.25 -7.25 -9.47
C VAL A 328 -10.94 -8.00 -9.24
N ARG A 329 -9.79 -7.32 -9.31
CA ARG A 329 -8.50 -7.96 -9.02
C ARG A 329 -8.40 -8.39 -7.56
N ALA A 330 -8.80 -7.52 -6.63
CA ALA A 330 -8.77 -7.81 -5.19
C ALA A 330 -9.63 -9.03 -4.79
N LYS A 331 -10.73 -9.30 -5.51
CA LYS A 331 -11.60 -10.47 -5.29
C LYS A 331 -10.85 -11.81 -5.35
N HIS A 332 -9.80 -11.89 -6.15
CA HIS A 332 -9.03 -13.14 -6.36
C HIS A 332 -7.94 -13.37 -5.31
N ILE A 333 -7.77 -12.45 -4.36
CA ILE A 333 -6.84 -12.61 -3.25
C ILE A 333 -7.33 -13.74 -2.32
N LYS A 334 -6.44 -14.67 -2.02
CA LYS A 334 -6.69 -15.77 -1.08
C LYS A 334 -6.28 -15.36 0.33
N MET A 335 -7.18 -15.58 1.28
CA MET A 335 -7.03 -15.24 2.69
C MET A 335 -7.03 -16.50 3.56
N SER A 336 -6.26 -16.44 4.65
CA SER A 336 -6.15 -17.54 5.62
C SER A 336 -6.36 -17.04 7.06
N PRO A 337 -7.57 -16.56 7.41
CA PRO A 337 -7.89 -16.14 8.77
C PRO A 337 -7.80 -17.32 9.74
N ARG A 338 -7.17 -17.09 10.89
CA ARG A 338 -6.90 -18.05 11.97
C ARG A 338 -6.99 -17.32 13.31
N VAL A 339 -7.51 -18.01 14.32
CA VAL A 339 -7.54 -17.51 15.70
C VAL A 339 -6.11 -17.32 16.19
N LYS A 340 -5.81 -16.13 16.75
CA LYS A 340 -4.53 -15.86 17.40
C LYS A 340 -4.60 -16.23 18.89
N CYS A 341 -3.81 -17.21 19.29
CA CYS A 341 -3.52 -17.52 20.69
C CYS A 341 -2.11 -17.02 21.01
N ASN A 342 -1.97 -16.12 21.98
CA ASN A 342 -0.66 -15.84 22.56
C ASN A 342 -0.43 -16.87 23.67
N GLU A 343 0.52 -17.79 23.50
CA GLU A 343 0.84 -18.79 24.52
C GLU A 343 1.78 -18.27 25.63
N ASP A 344 2.07 -16.96 25.67
CA ASP A 344 3.02 -16.40 26.62
C ASP A 344 2.32 -15.66 27.76
N LYS A 345 2.19 -16.35 28.93
CA LYS A 345 2.43 -15.82 30.31
C LYS A 345 1.97 -16.75 31.45
N CYS A 346 2.21 -18.06 31.43
CA CYS A 346 2.24 -18.83 32.69
C CYS A 346 3.10 -20.10 32.63
N ALA A 347 4.40 -19.93 32.41
CA ALA A 347 5.38 -20.98 32.70
C ALA A 347 6.59 -20.38 33.43
N LYS A 348 6.50 -20.44 34.77
CA LYS A 348 7.59 -20.64 35.74
C LYS A 348 8.58 -19.49 36.00
N LYS A 349 8.40 -18.86 37.18
CA LYS A 349 9.53 -18.61 38.08
C LYS A 349 10.09 -19.97 38.55
N GLN A 350 11.42 -20.08 38.57
CA GLN A 350 12.30 -21.15 39.05
C GLN A 350 12.76 -22.20 38.02
N GLY A 351 14.06 -22.15 37.68
CA GLY A 351 14.83 -23.15 36.93
C GLY A 351 15.75 -22.52 35.87
N PRO A 352 17.07 -22.79 35.84
CA PRO A 352 18.01 -22.05 34.99
C PRO A 352 17.92 -22.49 33.52
N ALA A 353 18.00 -21.49 32.64
CA ALA A 353 18.38 -21.53 31.23
C ALA A 353 18.16 -22.84 30.45
N SER A 354 17.05 -22.93 29.70
CA SER A 354 16.92 -23.87 28.58
C SER A 354 17.30 -23.18 27.26
N SER A 355 18.41 -23.63 26.71
CA SER A 355 19.03 -23.35 25.41
C SER A 355 18.21 -23.92 24.23
N PRO A 356 18.56 -23.65 22.95
CA PRO A 356 17.70 -23.89 21.80
C PRO A 356 17.65 -25.37 21.38
N ILE A 357 16.54 -26.03 21.71
CA ILE A 357 16.22 -27.41 21.30
C ILE A 357 15.77 -27.41 19.83
N LYS A 358 16.69 -27.46 18.86
CA LYS A 358 16.37 -27.89 17.48
C LYS A 358 17.47 -28.67 16.74
N HIS A 359 18.71 -28.75 17.25
CA HIS A 359 19.79 -29.51 16.58
C HIS A 359 20.11 -30.86 17.21
N GLU A 360 19.74 -31.09 18.47
CA GLU A 360 20.17 -32.28 19.23
C GLU A 360 19.35 -33.54 18.88
N SER A 361 18.15 -33.38 18.31
CA SER A 361 17.27 -34.51 18.00
C SER A 361 17.66 -35.27 16.73
N CYS A 362 18.32 -34.64 15.76
CA CYS A 362 18.69 -35.28 14.50
C CYS A 362 19.92 -36.18 14.63
N GLU A 363 20.95 -35.76 15.39
CA GLU A 363 22.14 -36.58 15.61
C GLU A 363 21.81 -37.86 16.40
N ILE A 364 20.95 -37.77 17.42
CA ILE A 364 20.50 -38.93 18.19
C ILE A 364 19.68 -39.91 17.33
N ILE A 365 18.95 -39.42 16.33
CA ILE A 365 18.19 -40.27 15.40
C ILE A 365 19.14 -40.96 14.40
N LEU A 366 20.14 -40.25 13.88
CA LEU A 366 21.12 -40.80 12.94
C LEU A 366 22.02 -41.86 13.61
N ASP A 367 22.44 -41.65 14.86
CA ASP A 367 23.24 -42.62 15.61
C ASP A 367 22.46 -43.90 15.92
N LYS A 368 21.15 -43.80 16.24
CA LYS A 368 20.29 -44.98 16.46
C LYS A 368 19.96 -45.75 15.19
N LEU A 369 20.03 -45.10 14.02
CA LEU A 369 19.82 -45.73 12.72
C LEU A 369 21.09 -46.45 12.23
N LYS A 370 22.27 -45.91 12.53
CA LYS A 370 23.58 -46.55 12.25
C LYS A 370 23.79 -47.88 13.01
N GLU A 371 23.07 -48.11 14.11
CA GLU A 371 23.11 -49.40 14.84
C GLU A 371 22.23 -50.50 14.21
N ARG A 372 21.35 -50.19 13.24
CA ARG A 372 20.36 -51.14 12.71
C ARG A 372 20.33 -51.31 11.20
N PHE A 373 21.02 -50.46 10.44
CA PHE A 373 20.99 -50.47 8.98
C PHE A 373 22.41 -50.50 8.40
N ASP A 374 22.55 -51.10 7.23
CA ASP A 374 23.83 -51.19 6.53
C ASP A 374 24.28 -49.80 6.05
N ALA A 375 25.59 -49.59 5.91
CA ALA A 375 26.17 -48.27 5.64
C ALA A 375 25.65 -47.61 4.34
N GLU A 376 25.18 -48.42 3.39
CA GLU A 376 24.59 -47.97 2.13
C GLU A 376 23.18 -47.39 2.32
N ASP A 377 22.38 -47.96 3.23
CA ASP A 377 21.04 -47.48 3.56
C ASP A 377 21.08 -46.16 4.33
N VAL A 378 22.07 -46.00 5.22
CA VAL A 378 22.28 -44.73 5.97
C VAL A 378 22.65 -43.60 5.01
N LYS A 379 23.47 -43.89 4.00
CA LYS A 379 23.91 -42.90 3.01
C LYS A 379 22.77 -42.47 2.07
N LEU A 380 21.91 -43.42 1.66
CA LEU A 380 20.71 -43.12 0.88
C LEU A 380 19.72 -42.26 1.68
N LEU A 381 19.61 -42.49 3.00
CA LEU A 381 18.75 -41.72 3.89
C LEU A 381 19.26 -40.29 4.10
N GLU A 382 20.59 -40.11 4.22
CA GLU A 382 21.22 -38.78 4.25
C GLU A 382 20.97 -37.98 2.96
N GLU A 383 21.09 -38.61 1.79
CA GLU A 383 20.77 -37.98 0.51
C GLU A 383 19.27 -37.60 0.41
N LEU A 384 18.36 -38.49 0.82
CA LEU A 384 16.91 -38.23 0.83
C LEU A 384 16.51 -37.13 1.81
N PHE A 385 17.14 -37.05 2.98
CA PHE A 385 16.90 -35.97 3.94
C PHE A 385 17.44 -34.62 3.46
N THR A 386 18.52 -34.62 2.69
CA THR A 386 19.08 -33.41 2.06
C THR A 386 18.17 -32.92 0.92
N LEU A 387 17.70 -33.83 0.07
CA LEU A 387 16.79 -33.52 -1.05
C LEU A 387 15.42 -32.99 -0.60
N ASN A 388 14.92 -33.45 0.57
CA ASN A 388 13.67 -32.98 1.17
C ASN A 388 13.85 -31.77 2.11
N GLY A 389 15.06 -31.20 2.22
CA GLY A 389 15.33 -29.99 3.01
C GLY A 389 15.26 -30.21 4.53
N ILE A 390 15.48 -31.44 4.99
CA ILE A 390 15.48 -31.84 6.41
C ILE A 390 16.91 -31.80 6.99
N LEU A 391 17.94 -32.14 6.18
CA LEU A 391 19.36 -31.97 6.51
C LEU A 391 19.97 -30.87 5.62
N PHE A 392 20.79 -30.01 6.22
CA PHE A 392 21.49 -28.92 5.54
C PHE A 392 22.88 -29.41 5.14
N ASP A 393 23.19 -29.43 3.84
CA ASP A 393 24.51 -29.80 3.32
C ASP A 393 25.48 -28.60 3.40
N PRO A 394 26.54 -28.66 4.25
CA PRO A 394 27.52 -27.60 4.37
C PRO A 394 28.34 -27.39 3.08
N CYS A 395 28.45 -28.39 2.21
CA CYS A 395 29.27 -28.30 0.98
C CYS A 395 28.61 -27.48 -0.14
N SER A 396 27.31 -27.20 -0.07
CA SER A 396 26.63 -26.36 -1.07
C SER A 396 26.80 -24.84 -0.85
N SER A 397 27.25 -24.43 0.35
CA SER A 397 27.48 -23.01 0.67
C SER A 397 28.79 -22.51 0.08
N GLU A 398 29.85 -23.32 0.08
CA GLU A 398 31.17 -22.88 -0.39
C GLU A 398 31.22 -22.71 -1.92
N GLU A 399 30.52 -23.54 -2.69
CA GLU A 399 30.40 -23.37 -4.15
C GLU A 399 29.49 -22.19 -4.54
N LEU A 400 28.44 -21.91 -3.76
CA LEU A 400 27.60 -20.72 -3.99
C LEU A 400 28.33 -19.44 -3.61
N ASP A 401 29.00 -19.40 -2.45
CA ASP A 401 29.72 -18.21 -2.00
C ASP A 401 30.90 -17.87 -2.91
N SER A 402 31.62 -18.88 -3.45
CA SER A 402 32.68 -18.63 -4.43
C SER A 402 32.13 -18.11 -5.76
N ALA A 403 30.99 -18.64 -6.24
CA ALA A 403 30.34 -18.15 -7.46
C ALA A 403 29.78 -16.74 -7.29
N PHE A 404 29.25 -16.41 -6.10
CA PHE A 404 28.78 -15.06 -5.79
C PHE A 404 29.95 -14.08 -5.65
N GLU A 405 31.07 -14.43 -5.01
CA GLU A 405 32.24 -13.56 -4.95
C GLU A 405 32.83 -13.26 -6.34
N ASP A 406 32.87 -14.24 -7.24
CA ASP A 406 33.44 -14.07 -8.58
C ASP A 406 32.55 -13.19 -9.49
N VAL A 407 31.23 -13.39 -9.44
CA VAL A 407 30.26 -12.55 -10.18
C VAL A 407 30.23 -11.13 -9.62
N THR A 408 30.31 -10.97 -8.29
CA THR A 408 30.33 -9.64 -7.66
C THR A 408 31.60 -8.88 -8.02
N SER A 409 32.74 -9.57 -8.04
CA SER A 409 34.04 -8.98 -8.44
C SER A 409 34.05 -8.55 -9.91
N GLN A 410 33.52 -9.38 -10.82
CA GLN A 410 33.39 -9.01 -12.24
C GLN A 410 32.47 -7.80 -12.44
N THR A 411 31.36 -7.74 -11.71
CA THR A 411 30.41 -6.62 -11.79
C THR A 411 31.02 -5.31 -11.28
N ILE A 412 31.81 -5.36 -10.20
CA ILE A 412 32.52 -4.19 -9.66
C ILE A 412 33.54 -3.65 -10.67
N VAL A 413 34.30 -4.53 -11.33
CA VAL A 413 35.29 -4.12 -12.35
C VAL A 413 34.60 -3.46 -13.54
N SER A 414 33.52 -4.05 -14.08
CA SER A 414 32.76 -3.43 -15.17
C SER A 414 32.15 -2.09 -14.79
N LEU A 415 31.62 -1.94 -13.56
CA LEU A 415 31.07 -0.67 -13.09
C LEU A 415 32.15 0.40 -12.91
N GLN A 416 33.34 0.03 -12.41
CA GLN A 416 34.46 0.96 -12.30
C GLN A 416 34.92 1.46 -13.66
N GLN A 417 35.01 0.56 -14.65
CA GLN A 417 35.37 0.91 -16.02
C GLN A 417 34.35 1.87 -16.67
N ALA A 418 33.05 1.60 -16.49
CA ALA A 418 32.00 2.47 -17.00
C ALA A 418 31.99 3.86 -16.33
N VAL A 419 32.31 3.92 -15.03
CA VAL A 419 32.44 5.20 -14.30
C VAL A 419 33.63 6.00 -14.82
N GLU A 420 34.74 5.35 -15.14
CA GLU A 420 35.93 6.01 -15.67
C GLU A 420 35.73 6.54 -17.10
N GLU A 421 35.06 5.77 -17.97
CA GLU A 421 34.64 6.25 -19.29
C GLU A 421 33.67 7.44 -19.21
N LEU A 422 32.72 7.39 -18.28
CA LEU A 422 31.78 8.48 -18.07
C LEU A 422 32.49 9.74 -17.55
N ALA A 423 33.47 9.58 -16.65
CA ALA A 423 34.28 10.68 -16.14
C ALA A 423 35.07 11.36 -17.27
N SER A 424 35.72 10.57 -18.14
CA SER A 424 36.43 11.06 -19.33
C SER A 424 35.50 11.86 -20.26
N THR A 425 34.29 11.33 -20.52
CA THR A 425 33.28 11.98 -21.36
C THR A 425 32.80 13.32 -20.76
N VAL A 426 32.62 13.37 -19.43
CA VAL A 426 32.23 14.60 -18.73
C VAL A 426 33.31 15.67 -18.84
N ASP A 427 34.59 15.30 -18.74
CA ASP A 427 35.70 16.25 -18.85
C ASP A 427 35.89 16.76 -20.28
N GLU A 428 35.64 15.92 -21.29
CA GLU A 428 35.57 16.36 -22.69
C GLU A 428 34.45 17.38 -22.93
N LEU A 429 33.23 17.09 -22.47
CA LEU A 429 32.10 18.01 -22.58
C LEU A 429 32.32 19.31 -21.80
N ARG A 430 33.08 19.28 -20.70
CA ARG A 430 33.48 20.50 -19.97
C ARG A 430 34.46 21.34 -20.77
N ARG A 431 35.46 20.72 -21.43
CA ARG A 431 36.40 21.42 -22.31
C ARG A 431 35.67 22.06 -23.49
N GLU A 432 34.76 21.34 -24.13
CA GLU A 432 33.96 21.87 -25.24
C GLU A 432 33.07 23.03 -24.80
N ASN A 433 32.38 22.90 -23.67
CA ASN A 433 31.56 23.99 -23.11
C ASN A 433 32.39 25.23 -22.78
N LYS A 434 33.63 25.06 -22.31
CA LYS A 434 34.54 26.19 -22.08
C LYS A 434 34.91 26.88 -23.39
N GLY A 435 35.28 26.11 -24.42
CA GLY A 435 35.58 26.65 -25.75
C GLY A 435 34.38 27.35 -26.41
N LEU A 436 33.18 26.81 -26.25
CA LEU A 436 31.95 27.45 -26.74
C LEU A 436 31.66 28.76 -26.01
N LYS A 437 31.85 28.82 -24.68
CA LYS A 437 31.71 30.06 -23.90
C LYS A 437 32.71 31.13 -24.33
N GLU A 438 33.96 30.75 -24.59
CA GLU A 438 34.98 31.69 -25.07
C GLU A 438 34.66 32.22 -26.47
N ARG A 439 34.17 31.35 -27.37
CA ARG A 439 33.71 31.75 -28.71
C ARG A 439 32.47 32.65 -28.67
N LEU A 440 31.54 32.39 -27.76
CA LEU A 440 30.37 33.23 -27.52
C LEU A 440 30.80 34.62 -27.03
N ALA A 441 31.69 34.67 -26.03
CA ALA A 441 32.23 35.93 -25.50
C ALA A 441 33.08 36.70 -26.53
N ALA A 442 33.74 36.01 -27.47
CA ALA A 442 34.43 36.66 -28.59
C ALA A 442 33.44 37.21 -29.62
N ALA A 443 32.40 36.46 -29.96
CA ALA A 443 31.34 36.91 -30.87
C ALA A 443 30.55 38.11 -30.30
N GLU A 444 30.26 38.11 -28.99
CA GLU A 444 29.63 39.24 -28.31
C GLU A 444 30.52 40.49 -28.31
N ARG A 445 31.84 40.33 -28.13
CA ARG A 445 32.81 41.43 -28.25
C ARG A 445 32.92 41.97 -29.68
N SER A 446 32.91 41.11 -30.69
CA SER A 446 32.86 41.53 -32.10
C SER A 446 31.52 42.18 -32.47
N HIS A 447 30.42 41.75 -31.86
CA HIS A 447 29.09 42.35 -32.06
C HIS A 447 28.94 43.69 -31.32
N ALA A 448 29.64 43.89 -30.20
CA ALA A 448 29.75 45.18 -29.52
C ALA A 448 30.63 46.16 -30.32
N ALA A 449 31.78 45.71 -30.84
CA ALA A 449 32.65 46.51 -31.71
C ALA A 449 31.99 46.86 -33.06
N GLY A 450 31.17 45.96 -33.61
CA GLY A 450 30.36 46.21 -34.81
C GLY A 450 29.12 47.09 -34.56
N LYS A 451 28.73 47.33 -33.30
CA LYS A 451 27.70 48.32 -32.93
C LYS A 451 28.28 49.72 -32.72
N GLU A 452 29.57 49.84 -32.39
CA GLU A 452 30.28 51.12 -32.38
C GLU A 452 30.73 51.55 -33.80
N ALA A 453 30.90 50.60 -34.72
CA ALA A 453 31.18 50.86 -36.13
C ALA A 453 29.98 50.51 -37.02
N GLY A 454 28.98 51.39 -37.02
CA GLY A 454 27.97 51.35 -38.08
C GLY A 454 26.87 52.36 -37.86
N ASP A 455 27.06 53.59 -38.33
CA ASP A 455 25.92 54.28 -38.92
C ASP A 455 25.89 53.93 -40.41
N ASN A 456 24.70 53.49 -40.86
CA ASN A 456 24.30 53.15 -42.23
C ASN A 456 24.69 51.76 -42.79
N ASN A 457 23.87 50.74 -42.49
CA ASN A 457 22.94 50.17 -43.48
C ASN A 457 22.24 48.91 -42.91
N THR A 458 21.01 49.08 -42.44
CA THR A 458 20.10 47.98 -42.16
C THR A 458 19.56 47.40 -43.48
N SER A 459 20.23 46.38 -44.06
CA SER A 459 19.59 45.58 -45.12
C SER A 459 20.13 44.18 -45.40
N SER A 460 21.23 43.67 -44.80
CA SER A 460 21.80 42.37 -45.28
C SER A 460 21.78 41.18 -44.31
N LEU A 461 21.27 41.32 -43.09
CA LEU A 461 21.37 40.24 -42.08
C LEU A 461 20.21 39.24 -42.03
N VAL A 462 19.23 39.32 -42.94
CA VAL A 462 18.12 38.35 -42.99
C VAL A 462 18.52 37.04 -43.71
N HIS A 463 19.66 36.99 -44.40
CA HIS A 463 20.04 35.82 -45.22
C HIS A 463 21.00 34.80 -44.56
N LYS A 464 21.45 34.99 -43.31
CA LYS A 464 22.39 34.04 -42.65
C LYS A 464 21.82 33.22 -41.50
N LEU A 465 20.57 33.47 -41.09
CA LEU A 465 19.86 32.69 -40.08
C LEU A 465 19.51 31.23 -40.46
N PRO A 466 19.28 30.85 -41.75
CA PRO A 466 18.89 29.48 -42.07
C PRO A 466 20.00 28.43 -41.86
N GLY A 467 21.28 28.81 -41.99
CA GLY A 467 22.41 27.87 -41.92
C GLY A 467 22.66 27.33 -40.51
N ILE A 468 22.54 28.18 -39.48
CA ILE A 468 22.83 27.84 -38.08
C ILE A 468 21.72 26.95 -37.50
N LEU A 469 20.46 27.20 -37.87
CA LEU A 469 19.33 26.35 -37.50
C LEU A 469 19.42 24.97 -38.17
N SER A 470 19.93 24.89 -39.41
CA SER A 470 20.11 23.60 -40.09
C SER A 470 21.17 22.71 -39.44
N SER A 471 22.27 23.29 -38.93
CA SER A 471 23.31 22.51 -38.26
C SER A 471 22.86 22.03 -36.88
N PHE A 472 22.01 22.82 -36.20
CA PHE A 472 21.44 22.46 -34.91
C PHE A 472 20.41 21.31 -35.04
N VAL A 473 19.56 21.35 -36.07
CA VAL A 473 18.59 20.27 -36.35
C VAL A 473 19.30 18.98 -36.81
N SER A 474 20.38 19.10 -37.58
CA SER A 474 21.24 17.96 -37.96
C SER A 474 21.91 17.31 -36.75
N TRP A 475 22.39 18.11 -35.79
CA TRP A 475 23.00 17.62 -34.56
C TRP A 475 22.00 16.90 -33.64
N VAL A 476 20.78 17.42 -33.49
CA VAL A 476 19.70 16.76 -32.73
C VAL A 476 19.24 15.44 -33.37
N ARG A 477 19.29 15.33 -34.71
CA ARG A 477 19.01 14.07 -35.44
C ARG A 477 20.13 13.03 -35.30
N SER A 478 21.39 13.47 -35.18
CA SER A 478 22.52 12.57 -34.91
C SER A 478 22.44 11.95 -33.51
N LEU A 479 22.01 12.74 -32.51
CA LEU A 479 21.81 12.28 -31.12
C LEU A 479 20.65 11.28 -30.95
N SER A 480 19.61 11.37 -31.79
CA SER A 480 18.49 10.41 -31.77
C SER A 480 18.82 9.09 -32.46
N SER A 481 19.81 9.07 -33.36
CA SER A 481 20.25 7.86 -34.06
C SER A 481 21.17 6.97 -33.20
N ILE A 482 21.82 7.53 -32.18
CA ILE A 482 22.69 6.78 -31.24
C ILE A 482 21.88 5.93 -30.24
N LYS A 483 20.57 6.18 -30.07
CA LYS A 483 19.70 5.40 -29.17
C LYS A 483 19.07 4.14 -29.79
N LEU A 484 19.22 3.90 -31.09
CA LEU A 484 18.56 2.77 -31.78
C LEU A 484 19.46 1.56 -32.09
N LEU A 485 20.74 1.57 -31.70
CA LEU A 485 21.69 0.49 -32.03
C LEU A 485 22.05 -0.47 -30.88
N ASN A 486 21.48 -0.31 -29.68
CA ASN A 486 21.74 -1.21 -28.54
C ASN A 486 20.53 -2.08 -28.13
N CYS A 487 19.61 -2.36 -29.05
CA CYS A 487 18.54 -3.34 -28.86
C CYS A 487 18.59 -4.39 -29.97
N GLU A 488 19.70 -5.10 -30.06
CA GLU A 488 19.76 -6.44 -30.64
C GLU A 488 21.04 -7.10 -30.14
N VAL A 489 20.88 -8.19 -29.38
CA VAL A 489 21.70 -9.41 -29.31
C VAL A 489 21.53 -10.06 -27.93
N ASN A 490 20.85 -11.21 -27.97
CA ASN A 490 20.81 -12.40 -27.11
C ASN A 490 20.35 -12.29 -25.65
#